data_AF-A0A925LCJ7-F1
#
_entry.id   AF-A0A925LCJ7-F1
#
_cell.length_a   1.000
_cell.length_b   1.000
_cell.length_c   1.000
_cell.angle_alpha   90.00
_cell.angle_beta   90.00
_cell.angle_gamma   90.00
#
_symmetry.space_group_name_H-M   'P 1'
#
loop_
_entity.id
_entity.type
_entity.pdbx_description
1 polymer ?
#
loop_
_entity_poly.entity_id
_entity_poly.type
_entity_poly.pdbx_seq_one_letter_code
_entity_poly.pdbx_strand_id
1 'polypeptide(L)' 'MKTVGDKIETFSVTGVKPGFNHHEENGVSAFEPITEKSFPGKWKVIYFWPKDFTFVCPTEIVGFDKLAAQFEERDAVLLG' A
#
# COMPACT_ATOMS: atom_id res chain seq x y z
N MET A 1 -4.17 20.44 -0.42
CA MET A 1 -4.63 19.25 -1.18
C MET A 1 -3.87 19.26 -2.50
N LYS A 2 -3.23 18.15 -2.86
CA LYS A 2 -2.57 18.02 -4.18
C LYS A 2 -3.63 17.87 -5.26
N THR A 3 -3.34 18.32 -6.48
CA THR A 3 -4.21 18.19 -7.65
C THR A 3 -3.52 17.41 -8.77
N VAL A 4 -4.25 17.18 -9.87
CA VAL A 4 -3.70 16.51 -11.06
C VAL A 4 -2.51 17.29 -11.60
N GLY A 5 -1.38 16.59 -11.78
CA GLY A 5 -0.11 17.17 -12.23
C GLY A 5 0.86 17.51 -11.11
N ASP A 6 0.39 17.58 -9.86
CA ASP A 6 1.29 17.76 -8.71
C ASP A 6 2.10 16.50 -8.44
N LYS A 7 3.36 16.70 -8.03
CA LYS A 7 4.18 15.60 -7.50
C LYS A 7 3.88 15.38 -6.02
N ILE A 8 3.85 14.12 -5.62
CA ILE A 8 3.88 13.74 -4.21
C ILE A 8 5.18 14.22 -3.58
N GLU A 9 5.12 14.65 -2.32
CA GLU A 9 6.31 15.04 -1.56
C GLU A 9 7.15 13.80 -1.24
N THR A 10 8.45 13.99 -1.04
CA THR A 10 9.33 12.92 -0.54
C THR A 10 8.83 12.48 0.83
N PHE A 11 8.77 11.17 1.03
CA PHE A 11 8.33 10.58 2.29
C PHE A 11 9.14 9.33 2.61
N SER A 12 9.15 8.98 3.89
CA SER A 12 9.65 7.70 4.39
C SER A 12 8.73 7.25 5.51
N VAL A 13 8.05 6.13 5.30
CA VAL A 13 7.12 5.54 6.26
C VAL A 13 7.43 4.06 6.44
N THR A 14 7.19 3.52 7.63
CA THR A 14 7.28 2.09 7.86
C THR A 14 6.03 1.42 7.28
N GLY A 15 6.21 0.64 6.22
CA GLY A 15 5.16 -0.20 5.64
C GLY A 15 5.14 -1.59 6.26
N VAL A 16 3.99 -2.26 6.17
CA VAL A 16 3.81 -3.66 6.54
C VAL A 16 3.77 -4.49 5.26
N LYS A 17 4.64 -5.50 5.16
CA LYS A 17 4.69 -6.39 4.00
C LYS A 17 3.47 -7.33 3.98
N PRO A 18 2.91 -7.61 2.80
CA PRO A 18 1.84 -8.59 2.67
C PRO A 18 2.35 -9.99 3.03
N GLY A 19 1.44 -10.84 3.53
CA GLY A 19 1.72 -12.25 3.80
C GLY A 19 2.38 -12.55 5.16
N PHE A 20 2.50 -11.56 6.05
CA PHE A 20 2.97 -11.75 7.43
C PHE A 20 1.79 -11.84 8.41
N ASN A 21 1.87 -12.77 9.35
CA ASN A 21 0.95 -12.87 10.49
C ASN A 21 1.62 -12.45 11.81
N HIS A 22 2.95 -12.49 11.87
CA HIS A 22 3.76 -12.03 13.00
C HIS A 22 4.71 -10.90 12.61
N HIS A 23 5.23 -10.16 13.60
CA HIS A 23 6.17 -9.06 13.38
C HIS A 23 7.50 -9.51 12.77
N GLU A 24 7.85 -10.78 12.92
CA GLU A 24 8.99 -11.43 12.31
C GLU A 24 8.65 -12.90 12.03
N GLU A 25 9.01 -13.39 10.85
CA GLU A 25 8.88 -14.80 10.47
C GLU A 25 10.15 -15.24 9.73
N ASN A 26 10.72 -16.39 10.10
CA ASN A 26 11.96 -16.92 9.51
C ASN A 26 13.15 -15.93 9.51
N GLY A 27 13.25 -15.07 10.54
CA GLY A 27 14.29 -14.04 10.64
C GLY A 27 14.08 -12.86 9.69
N VAL A 28 12.90 -12.74 9.08
CA VAL A 28 12.51 -11.63 8.21
C VAL A 28 11.46 -10.79 8.92
N SER A 29 11.77 -9.50 9.14
CA SER A 29 10.81 -8.54 9.71
C SER A 29 9.62 -8.34 8.78
N ALA A 30 8.41 -8.18 9.34
CA ALA A 30 7.21 -7.80 8.60
C ALA A 30 7.23 -6.34 8.12
N PHE A 31 8.17 -5.53 8.62
CA PHE A 31 8.23 -4.10 8.38
C PHE A 31 9.36 -3.73 7.42
N GLU A 32 9.10 -2.74 6.55
CA GLU A 32 10.12 -2.17 5.67
C GLU A 32 9.91 -0.66 5.43
N PRO A 33 10.96 0.12 5.16
CA PRO A 33 10.80 1.52 4.79
C PRO A 33 10.24 1.64 3.37
N ILE A 34 9.12 2.34 3.23
CA ILE A 34 8.50 2.72 1.95
C ILE A 34 8.71 4.20 1.71
N THR A 35 9.12 4.54 0.48
CA THR A 35 9.40 5.91 0.04
C THR A 35 8.70 6.23 -1.27
N GLU A 36 8.75 7.47 -1.73
CA GLU A 36 8.22 7.88 -3.04
C GLU A 36 8.90 7.15 -4.21
N LYS A 37 10.11 6.62 -3.97
CA LYS A 37 10.94 5.89 -4.94
C LYS A 37 10.74 4.38 -4.91
N SER A 38 10.06 3.83 -3.89
CA SER A 38 9.75 2.41 -3.82
C SER A 38 8.95 1.97 -5.06
N PHE A 39 9.10 0.72 -5.50
CA PHE A 39 8.43 0.17 -6.70
C PHE A 39 8.70 0.98 -7.99
N PRO A 40 9.97 1.07 -8.44
CA PRO A 40 10.31 1.83 -9.65
C PRO A 40 9.61 1.25 -10.89
N GLY A 41 9.14 2.11 -11.78
CA GLY A 41 8.44 1.71 -13.01
C GLY A 41 6.96 1.37 -12.82
N LYS A 42 6.48 1.26 -11.58
CA LYS A 42 5.07 1.00 -11.30
C LYS A 42 4.28 2.26 -10.95
N TRP A 43 3.01 2.30 -11.38
CA TRP A 43 2.02 3.23 -10.88
C TRP A 43 1.74 2.95 -9.41
N LYS A 44 1.67 4.00 -8.59
CA LYS A 44 1.32 3.89 -7.17
C LYS A 44 -0.12 4.35 -6.97
N VAL A 45 -0.99 3.45 -6.53
CA VAL A 45 -2.35 3.77 -6.14
C VAL A 45 -2.37 3.84 -4.62
N ILE A 46 -2.32 5.06 -4.08
CA ILE A 46 -2.25 5.31 -2.64
C ILE A 46 -3.65 5.67 -2.15
N TYR A 47 -4.17 4.90 -1.20
CA TYR A 47 -5.47 5.15 -0.56
C TYR A 47 -5.28 5.41 0.93
N PHE A 48 -6.04 6.36 1.47
CA PHE A 48 -5.95 6.78 2.86
C PHE A 48 -7.29 6.56 3.55
N TRP A 49 -7.28 6.03 4.76
CA TRP A 49 -8.46 5.95 5.62
C TRP A 49 -8.17 6.55 7.00
N PRO A 50 -9.21 6.88 7.80
CA PRO A 50 -9.02 7.63 9.04
C PRO A 50 -8.30 6.86 10.14
N LYS A 51 -8.61 5.56 10.32
CA LYS A 51 -8.05 4.71 11.37
C LYS A 51 -8.38 3.23 11.14
N ASP A 52 -7.43 2.36 11.46
CA ASP A 52 -7.61 0.91 11.46
C ASP A 52 -8.70 0.45 12.45
N PHE A 53 -9.35 -0.66 12.14
CA PHE A 53 -10.42 -1.27 12.95
C PHE A 53 -11.59 -0.32 13.24
N THR A 54 -11.78 0.68 12.40
CA THR A 54 -13.03 1.45 12.34
C THR A 54 -14.06 0.68 11.53
N PHE A 55 -15.32 1.12 11.59
CA PHE A 55 -16.41 0.56 10.78
C PHE A 55 -16.24 0.97 9.29
N VAL A 56 -15.11 0.57 8.71
CA VAL A 56 -14.90 0.53 7.27
C VAL A 56 -15.81 -0.56 6.75
N CYS A 57 -16.55 -0.28 5.68
CA CYS A 57 -17.35 -1.32 5.04
C CYS A 57 -16.38 -2.44 4.62
N PRO A 58 -16.47 -3.66 5.16
CA PRO A 58 -15.53 -4.74 4.87
C PRO A 58 -15.46 -5.09 3.37
N THR A 59 -16.40 -4.56 2.58
CA THR A 59 -16.42 -4.67 1.12
C THR A 59 -15.27 -3.94 0.42
N GLU A 60 -14.73 -2.85 0.96
CA GLU A 60 -13.68 -2.07 0.29
C GLU A 60 -12.34 -2.81 0.31
N ILE A 61 -11.91 -3.26 1.48
CA ILE A 61 -10.65 -4.02 1.63
C ILE A 61 -10.71 -5.33 0.85
N VAL A 62 -11.85 -6.06 0.92
CA VAL A 62 -12.07 -7.26 0.10
C VAL A 62 -12.10 -6.94 -1.40
N GLY A 63 -12.56 -5.75 -1.77
CA GLY A 63 -12.54 -5.27 -3.16
C GLY A 63 -11.11 -5.09 -3.67
N PHE A 64 -10.25 -4.44 -2.88
CA PHE A 64 -8.84 -4.27 -3.23
C PHE A 64 -8.10 -5.59 -3.34
N ASP A 65 -8.34 -6.54 -2.43
CA ASP A 65 -7.76 -7.89 -2.51
C ASP A 65 -8.15 -8.61 -3.80
N LYS A 66 -9.44 -8.60 -4.16
CA LYS A 66 -9.94 -9.20 -5.41
C LYS A 66 -9.35 -8.56 -6.67
N LEU A 67 -9.02 -7.27 -6.62
CA LEU A 67 -8.50 -6.52 -7.74
C LEU A 67 -6.97 -6.50 -7.79
N ALA A 68 -6.27 -7.00 -6.76
CA ALA A 68 -4.82 -6.92 -6.65
C ALA A 68 -4.09 -7.47 -7.90
N ALA A 69 -4.54 -8.60 -8.43
CA ALA A 69 -3.99 -9.18 -9.67
C ALA A 69 -4.17 -8.25 -10.89
N GLN A 70 -5.32 -7.57 -10.99
CA GLN A 70 -5.58 -6.65 -12.10
C GLN A 70 -4.75 -5.37 -12.02
N PHE A 71 -4.40 -4.90 -10.81
CA PHE A 71 -3.46 -3.80 -10.64
C PHE A 71 -2.05 -4.22 -11.05
N GLU A 72 -1.61 -5.41 -10.61
CA GLU A 72 -0.29 -5.94 -10.98
C GLU A 72 -0.14 -6.10 -12.50
N GLU A 73 -1.16 -6.61 -13.19
CA GLU A 73 -1.22 -6.70 -14.67
C GLU A 73 -1.09 -5.34 -15.38
N ARG A 74 -1.34 -4.23 -14.69
CA ARG A 74 -1.29 -2.85 -15.20
C ARG A 74 -0.07 -2.09 -14.69
N ASP A 75 0.96 -2.82 -14.23
CA ASP A 75 2.15 -2.25 -13.62
C ASP A 75 1.81 -1.30 -12.47
N ALA A 76 0.79 -1.63 -11.66
CA ALA A 76 0.34 -0.79 -10.55
C ALA A 76 0.46 -1.52 -9.21
N VAL A 77 0.87 -0.79 -8.18
CA VAL A 77 0.92 -1.25 -6.78
C VAL A 77 -0.10 -0.50 -5.95
N LEU A 78 -0.86 -1.24 -5.14
CA LEU A 78 -1.77 -0.71 -4.14
C LEU A 78 -0.98 -0.43 -2.86
N LEU A 79 -1.09 0.79 -2.32
CA LEU A 79 -0.49 1.20 -1.04
C LEU A 79 -1.58 1.78 -0.15
N GLY A 80 -1.75 1.19 1.02
CA GLY A 80 -2.72 1.57 2.03
C GLY A 80 -2.09 1.58 3.40
#